data_AF-A0AA89B726-F1
#
_entry.id   AF-A0AA89B726-F1
#
_cell.length_a   1.000
_cell.length_b   1.000
_cell.length_c   1.000
_cell.angle_alpha   90.00
_cell.angle_beta   90.00
_cell.angle_gamma   90.00
#
_symmetry.space_group_name_H-M   'P 1'
#
loop_
_entity.id
_entity.type
_entity.pdbx_description
1 polymer ?
#
loop_
_entity_poly.entity_id
_entity_poly.type
_entity_poly.pdbx_seq_one_letter_code
_entity_poly.pdbx_strand_id
1 'polypeptide(L)'
;CPSACPCTCEPSFPLCYCPNHPLISGNVPRVDGELAMTRAFGDGRLKDHIIAEPDVSTETIDEDTEFITVASDGLWKVMSNQEATDCIRELNDPQEASKELIKEALSRRSQDDISRIVVMFH
;
A
#
# COMPACT_ATOMS: atom_id res chain seq x y z
N CYS A 1 -15.70 -6.00 -21.50
CA CYS A 1 -16.99 -5.66 -20.87
C CYS A 1 -18.14 -5.76 -21.89
N PRO A 2 -19.17 -6.60 -21.71
CA PRO A 2 -20.42 -6.48 -22.45
C PRO A 2 -21.26 -5.33 -21.87
N SER A 3 -21.10 -4.16 -22.49
CA SER A 3 -22.07 -3.06 -22.74
C SER A 3 -23.19 -2.64 -21.76
N ALA A 4 -23.28 -3.07 -20.50
CA ALA A 4 -24.45 -2.74 -19.66
C ALA A 4 -24.21 -2.46 -18.16
N CYS A 5 -23.00 -2.11 -17.73
CA CYS A 5 -22.81 -1.59 -16.35
C CYS A 5 -22.36 -0.14 -16.38
N PRO A 6 -23.00 0.77 -15.60
CA PRO A 6 -22.50 2.11 -15.37
C PRO A 6 -21.31 2.00 -14.41
N CYS A 7 -20.18 1.53 -14.92
CA CYS A 7 -18.91 1.59 -14.22
C CYS A 7 -18.53 3.07 -14.15
N THR A 8 -18.45 3.65 -12.96
CA THR A 8 -17.79 4.94 -12.78
C THR A 8 -16.29 4.70 -12.90
N CYS A 9 -15.74 4.93 -14.08
CA CYS A 9 -14.30 4.96 -14.29
C CYS A 9 -13.80 6.38 -13.96
N GLU A 10 -13.06 6.52 -12.86
CA GLU A 10 -12.20 7.69 -12.66
C GLU A 10 -11.12 7.66 -13.75
N PRO A 11 -11.00 8.68 -14.62
CA PRO A 11 -10.01 8.69 -15.71
C PRO A 11 -8.56 8.62 -15.18
N SER A 12 -8.37 8.88 -13.89
CA SER A 12 -7.11 8.84 -13.14
C SER A 12 -6.78 7.45 -12.55
N PHE A 13 -7.76 6.55 -12.40
CA PHE A 13 -7.61 5.28 -11.69
C PHE A 13 -8.42 4.14 -12.35
N PRO A 14 -7.77 3.07 -12.88
CA PRO A 14 -8.47 1.95 -13.51
C PRO A 14 -9.11 0.96 -12.49
N LEU A 15 -9.54 1.43 -11.32
CA LEU A 15 -10.36 0.62 -10.42
C LEU A 15 -11.84 0.79 -10.82
N CYS A 16 -12.37 -0.20 -11.56
CA CYS A 16 -13.78 -0.23 -11.91
C CYS A 16 -14.62 -0.63 -10.69
N TYR A 17 -15.47 0.28 -10.21
CA TYR A 17 -16.49 -0.01 -9.20
C TYR A 17 -17.83 -0.37 -9.87
N CYS A 18 -18.36 -1.56 -9.60
CA CYS A 18 -19.66 -2.01 -10.07
C CYS A 18 -20.59 -2.26 -8.87
N PRO A 19 -21.54 -1.36 -8.55
CA PRO A 19 -22.39 -1.49 -7.37
C PRO A 19 -23.36 -2.70 -7.41
N ASN A 20 -23.63 -3.27 -8.60
CA ASN A 20 -24.62 -4.33 -8.80
C ASN A 20 -24.05 -5.66 -9.34
N HIS A 21 -22.73 -5.80 -9.43
CA HIS A 21 -22.09 -7.08 -9.72
C HIS A 21 -21.32 -7.48 -8.48
N PRO A 22 -21.59 -8.63 -7.84
CA PRO A 22 -20.83 -9.08 -6.68
C PRO A 22 -19.36 -9.17 -7.11
N LEU A 23 -18.59 -8.14 -6.75
CA LEU A 23 -17.16 -8.12 -6.93
C LEU A 23 -16.65 -9.37 -6.25
N ILE A 24 -16.00 -10.21 -7.06
CA ILE A 24 -15.55 -11.54 -6.71
C ILE A 24 -14.82 -11.50 -5.36
N SER A 25 -15.44 -12.13 -4.35
CA SER A 25 -14.91 -12.44 -3.02
C SER A 25 -13.96 -11.40 -2.39
N GLY A 26 -14.50 -10.27 -1.93
CA GLY A 26 -13.81 -9.39 -0.98
C GLY A 26 -14.20 -7.92 -1.13
N ASN A 27 -14.19 -7.16 -0.04
CA ASN A 27 -14.48 -5.71 -0.02
C ASN A 27 -13.36 -4.85 -0.66
N VAL A 28 -12.57 -5.40 -1.59
CA VAL A 28 -11.39 -4.76 -2.18
C VAL A 28 -11.62 -4.59 -3.69
N PRO A 29 -11.60 -3.37 -4.24
CA PRO A 29 -11.68 -3.14 -5.68
C PRO A 29 -10.53 -3.83 -6.42
N ARG A 30 -10.82 -4.41 -7.60
CA ARG A 30 -9.85 -5.15 -8.41
C ARG A 30 -9.96 -4.78 -9.89
N VAL A 31 -8.82 -4.67 -10.59
CA VAL A 31 -8.72 -4.59 -12.05
C VAL A 31 -9.17 -5.93 -12.64
N ASP A 32 -10.20 -5.91 -13.49
CA ASP A 32 -10.85 -7.09 -14.08
C ASP A 32 -11.30 -8.18 -13.08
N GLY A 33 -11.44 -7.83 -11.80
CA GLY A 33 -11.74 -8.80 -10.74
C GLY A 33 -10.55 -9.67 -10.32
N GLU A 34 -9.36 -9.46 -10.89
CA GLU A 34 -8.16 -10.27 -10.64
C GLU A 34 -7.19 -9.54 -9.70
N LEU A 35 -6.71 -8.35 -10.09
CA LEU A 35 -5.60 -7.66 -9.41
C LEU A 35 -6.08 -6.50 -8.54
N ALA A 36 -5.67 -6.45 -7.27
CA ALA A 36 -6.04 -5.37 -6.34
C ALA A 36 -5.17 -4.10 -6.46
N MET A 37 -4.45 -3.95 -7.58
CA MET A 37 -3.54 -2.85 -7.87
C MET A 37 -3.72 -2.39 -9.31
N THR A 38 -3.54 -1.09 -9.55
CA THR A 38 -3.63 -0.49 -10.90
C THR A 38 -2.27 -0.37 -11.59
N ARG A 39 -1.19 -0.60 -10.84
CA ARG A 39 0.19 -0.55 -11.32
C ARG A 39 0.95 -1.76 -10.82
N ALA A 40 1.63 -2.46 -11.72
CA ALA A 40 2.49 -3.59 -11.37
C ALA A 40 3.46 -3.90 -12.52
N PHE A 41 4.59 -4.53 -12.20
CA PHE A 41 5.42 -5.21 -13.18
C PHE A 41 4.87 -6.60 -13.44
N GLY A 42 4.85 -7.03 -14.70
CA GLY A 42 4.38 -8.37 -15.05
C GLY A 42 2.92 -8.40 -15.50
N ASP A 43 2.18 -9.41 -15.05
CA ASP A 43 0.74 -9.61 -15.32
C ASP A 43 0.35 -9.43 -16.79
N GLY A 44 0.99 -10.23 -17.66
CA GLY A 44 0.84 -10.18 -19.11
C GLY A 44 -0.60 -10.16 -19.63
N ARG A 45 -1.54 -10.78 -18.89
CA ARG A 45 -2.97 -10.82 -19.20
C ARG A 45 -3.70 -9.49 -18.95
N LEU A 46 -3.18 -8.64 -18.07
CA LEU A 46 -3.81 -7.39 -17.64
C LEU A 46 -3.06 -6.14 -18.16
N LYS A 47 -2.05 -6.32 -19.02
CA LYS A 47 -1.18 -5.25 -19.53
C LYS A 47 -1.90 -4.08 -20.19
N ASP A 48 -3.08 -4.31 -20.75
CA ASP A 48 -3.87 -3.24 -21.37
C ASP A 48 -4.61 -2.38 -20.33
N HIS A 49 -4.71 -2.84 -19.08
CA HIS A 49 -5.45 -2.19 -17.99
C HIS A 49 -4.58 -1.75 -16.81
N ILE A 50 -3.31 -2.16 -16.77
CA ILE A 50 -2.34 -1.75 -15.74
C ILE A 50 -1.11 -1.13 -16.39
N ILE A 51 -0.47 -0.20 -15.67
CA ILE A 51 0.76 0.44 -16.11
C ILE A 51 1.93 0.02 -15.22
N ALA A 52 3.12 -0.07 -15.80
CA ALA A 52 4.37 -0.35 -15.07
C ALA A 52 5.14 0.93 -14.70
N GLU A 53 4.58 2.10 -15.03
CA GLU A 53 5.22 3.39 -14.77
C GLU A 53 5.12 3.72 -13.26
N PRO A 54 6.26 3.90 -12.58
CA PRO A 54 6.27 4.25 -11.16
C PRO A 54 5.79 5.69 -10.97
N ASP A 55 5.32 5.98 -9.76
CA ASP A 55 5.21 7.36 -9.29
C ASP A 55 6.55 7.78 -8.69
N VAL A 56 7.05 8.96 -9.07
CA VAL A 56 8.39 9.43 -8.70
C VAL A 56 8.26 10.79 -8.05
N SER A 57 8.54 10.85 -6.74
CA SER A 57 8.67 12.08 -5.98
C SER A 57 10.12 12.31 -5.56
N THR A 58 10.47 13.55 -5.27
CA THR A 58 11.78 13.93 -4.74
C THR A 58 11.55 14.90 -3.61
N GLU A 59 11.96 14.50 -2.41
CA GLU A 59 11.83 15.29 -1.20
C GLU A 59 13.23 15.60 -0.66
N THR A 60 13.40 16.80 -0.11
CA THR A 60 14.66 17.19 0.54
C THR A 60 14.61 16.75 2.00
N ILE A 61 15.64 16.04 2.45
CA ILE A 61 15.81 15.71 3.88
C ILE A 61 16.42 16.93 4.56
N ASP A 62 15.72 17.46 5.55
CA ASP A 62 16.13 18.59 6.38
C ASP A 62 16.45 18.14 7.82
N GLU A 63 16.83 19.10 8.67
CA GLU A 63 17.16 18.86 10.08
C GLU A 63 15.93 18.43 10.92
N ASP A 64 14.72 18.66 10.42
CA ASP A 64 13.46 18.28 11.08
C ASP A 64 13.03 16.84 10.72
N THR A 65 13.71 16.21 9.77
CA THR A 65 13.39 14.86 9.31
C THR A 65 14.05 13.81 10.21
N GLU A 66 13.28 13.22 11.13
CA GLU A 66 13.79 12.21 12.08
C GLU A 66 14.11 10.85 11.40
N PHE A 67 13.20 10.36 10.55
CA PHE A 67 13.33 9.06 9.90
C PHE A 67 12.44 8.92 8.66
N ILE A 68 12.77 7.92 7.83
CA ILE A 68 11.93 7.42 6.75
C ILE A 68 11.61 5.95 7.01
N THR A 69 10.35 5.58 6.84
CA THR A 69 9.88 4.19 6.91
C THR A 69 9.21 3.79 5.59
N VAL A 70 9.57 2.63 5.07
CA VAL A 70 8.98 2.01 3.88
C VAL A 70 8.53 0.61 4.28
N ALA A 71 7.28 0.26 3.97
CA ALA A 71 6.75 -1.05 4.32
C ALA A 71 5.75 -1.59 3.30
N SER A 72 5.55 -2.91 3.30
CA SER A 72 4.48 -3.58 2.56
C SER A 72 3.10 -3.22 3.14
N ASP A 73 2.06 -3.46 2.36
CA ASP A 73 0.66 -3.26 2.75
C ASP A 73 0.26 -4.08 4.00
N GLY A 74 0.95 -5.18 4.30
CA GLY A 74 0.80 -5.93 5.54
C GLY A 74 0.96 -5.08 6.81
N LEU A 75 1.79 -4.02 6.79
CA LEU A 75 1.88 -3.06 7.87
C LEU A 75 0.71 -2.05 7.83
N TRP A 76 0.52 -1.41 6.67
CA TRP A 76 -0.41 -0.29 6.50
C TRP A 76 -1.90 -0.69 6.54
N LYS A 77 -2.22 -1.98 6.40
CA LYS A 77 -3.58 -2.51 6.60
C LYS A 77 -4.03 -2.47 8.06
N VAL A 78 -3.09 -2.44 9.01
CA VAL A 78 -3.37 -2.53 10.46
C VAL A 78 -2.89 -1.31 11.24
N MET A 79 -2.09 -0.43 10.64
CA MET A 79 -1.54 0.76 11.26
C MET A 79 -1.63 1.95 10.30
N SER A 80 -2.06 3.10 10.82
CA SER A 80 -1.98 4.37 10.12
C SER A 80 -0.55 4.93 10.14
N ASN A 81 -0.27 5.88 9.25
CA ASN A 81 1.03 6.55 9.19
C ASN A 81 1.42 7.16 10.54
N GLN A 82 0.48 7.85 11.20
CA GLN A 82 0.75 8.49 12.50
C GLN A 82 1.02 7.46 13.60
N GLU A 83 0.26 6.36 13.67
CA GLU A 83 0.50 5.30 14.65
C GLU A 83 1.86 4.64 14.45
N ALA A 84 2.27 4.42 13.20
CA ALA A 84 3.60 3.89 12.90
C ALA A 84 4.70 4.86 13.34
N THR A 85 4.53 6.16 13.09
CA THR A 85 5.47 7.19 13.54
C THR A 85 5.55 7.24 15.06
N ASP A 86 4.41 7.29 15.75
CA ASP A 86 4.35 7.35 17.22
C ASP A 86 4.94 6.10 17.87
N CYS A 87 4.82 4.94 17.23
CA CYS A 87 5.38 3.67 17.70
C CYS A 87 6.91 3.67 17.79
N ILE A 88 7.61 4.41 16.90
CA ILE A 88 9.06 4.36 16.80
C ILE A 88 9.76 5.69 17.09
N ARG A 89 9.02 6.77 17.35
CA ARG A 89 9.59 8.11 17.56
C ARG A 89 10.63 8.17 18.68
N GLU A 90 10.41 7.44 19.77
CA GLU A 90 11.30 7.43 20.94
C GLU A 90 12.49 6.47 20.78
N LEU A 91 12.57 5.73 19.67
CA LEU A 91 13.62 4.74 19.42
C LEU A 91 14.73 5.36 18.58
N ASN A 92 15.97 5.28 19.06
CA ASN A 92 17.15 5.81 18.37
C ASN A 92 17.90 4.75 17.54
N ASP A 93 17.53 3.47 17.68
CA ASP A 93 18.15 2.38 16.92
C ASP A 93 17.21 1.94 15.77
N PRO A 94 17.67 1.99 14.50
CA PRO A 94 16.81 1.67 13.35
C PRO A 94 16.43 0.18 13.32
N GLN A 95 17.24 -0.72 13.90
CA GLN A 95 16.89 -2.15 13.95
C GLN A 95 15.82 -2.42 15.02
N GLU A 96 15.87 -1.73 16.14
CA GLU A 96 14.86 -1.77 17.20
C GLU A 96 13.55 -1.15 16.73
N ALA A 97 13.59 0.06 16.15
CA ALA A 97 12.46 0.72 15.54
C ALA A 97 11.81 -0.12 14.46
N SER A 98 12.63 -0.74 13.61
CA SER A 98 12.19 -1.83 12.76
C SER A 98 11.46 -2.84 13.63
N LYS A 99 12.13 -3.71 14.41
CA LYS A 99 11.50 -4.82 15.16
C LYS A 99 10.16 -4.46 15.83
N GLU A 100 10.06 -3.31 16.48
CA GLU A 100 8.85 -2.86 17.16
C GLU A 100 7.66 -2.68 16.21
N LEU A 101 7.84 -2.11 15.02
CA LEU A 101 6.76 -2.02 14.01
C LEU A 101 6.18 -3.39 13.60
N ILE A 102 6.96 -4.48 13.68
CA ILE A 102 6.52 -5.82 13.20
C ILE A 102 5.75 -6.42 14.34
N LYS A 103 6.30 -6.29 15.55
CA LYS A 103 5.64 -6.72 16.76
C LYS A 103 4.28 -6.05 16.91
N GLU A 104 4.17 -4.76 16.62
CA GLU A 104 2.90 -4.04 16.65
C GLU A 104 1.95 -4.47 15.52
N ALA A 105 2.44 -4.65 14.30
CA ALA A 105 1.60 -5.19 13.21
C ALA A 105 1.07 -6.61 13.51
N LEU A 106 1.90 -7.45 14.12
CA LEU A 106 1.55 -8.81 14.52
C LEU A 106 0.59 -8.80 15.72
N SER A 107 0.76 -7.89 16.68
CA SER A 107 -0.15 -7.73 17.83
C SER A 107 -1.57 -7.37 17.36
N ARG A 108 -1.65 -6.59 16.28
CA ARG A 108 -2.88 -6.20 15.58
C ARG A 108 -3.42 -7.26 14.61
N ARG A 109 -2.81 -8.45 14.59
CA ARG A 109 -3.22 -9.61 13.78
C ARG A 109 -3.22 -9.36 12.28
N SER A 110 -2.19 -8.67 11.77
CA SER A 110 -1.97 -8.64 10.32
C SER A 110 -1.92 -10.08 9.76
N GLN A 111 -2.60 -10.30 8.64
CA GLN A 111 -2.69 -11.61 7.98
C GLN A 111 -1.82 -11.71 6.74
N ASP A 112 -0.99 -10.70 6.49
CA ASP A 112 -0.17 -10.57 5.29
C ASP A 112 1.32 -10.69 5.61
N ASP A 113 2.14 -10.85 4.58
CA ASP A 113 3.58 -10.78 4.70
C ASP A 113 4.01 -9.33 5.01
N ILE A 114 4.76 -9.16 6.11
CA ILE A 114 5.23 -7.85 6.55
C ILE A 114 6.72 -7.70 6.20
N SER A 115 7.02 -6.80 5.27
CA SER A 115 8.38 -6.35 4.96
C SER A 115 8.49 -4.87 5.22
N ARG A 116 9.62 -4.42 5.77
CA ARG A 116 9.81 -2.99 6.09
C ARG A 116 11.28 -2.60 6.28
N ILE A 117 11.54 -1.33 6.01
CA ILE A 117 12.83 -0.66 6.04
C ILE A 117 12.66 0.62 6.85
N VAL A 118 13.55 0.84 7.81
CA VAL A 118 13.61 2.08 8.61
C VAL A 118 14.99 2.68 8.41
N VAL A 119 15.02 3.97 8.05
CA VAL A 119 16.24 4.78 7.91
C VAL A 119 16.09 5.96 8.84
N MET A 120 17.03 6.13 9.78
CA MET A 120 17.05 7.27 10.70
C MET A 120 18.09 8.28 10.25
N PHE A 121 17.78 9.55 10.44
CA PHE A 121 18.69 10.67 10.17
C PHE A 121 19.07 11.28 11.52
N HIS A 122 20.36 11.57 11.69
CA HIS A 122 20.96 12.07 12.93
C HIS A 122 21.85 13.27 12.61
#